data_AF-A0A7G2K1J6-F1
#
_entry.id   AF-A0A7G2K1J6-F1
#
_cell.length_a   1.000
_cell.length_b   1.000
_cell.length_c   1.000
_cell.angle_alpha   90.00
_cell.angle_beta   90.00
_cell.angle_gamma   90.00
#
_symmetry.space_group_name_H-M   'P 1'
#
loop_
_entity.id
_entity.type
_entity.pdbx_description
1 polymer ?
#
loop_
_entity_poly.entity_id
_entity_poly.type
_entity_poly.pdbx_seq_one_letter_code
_entity_poly.pdbx_strand_id
1 'polypeptide(L)'
;MFNEMKTAQAAAYLLYKSGGSMKHLKFGWSAPLRGSDLLYFSVGKQILLIAKKEEKILPANVVKRELDERVENLEQKENRKLKKVEKQTLKDDVVMNLLPRAFSKNQHTALWIDTENNLVHVDAASSKRAEDALALLRKSLGSLPVVPLAFANEPSTILTN
;
A
#
# COMPACT_ATOMS: atom_id res chain seq x y z
N MET A 1 23.18 -15.01 3.96
CA MET A 1 22.21 -13.90 3.87
C MET A 1 20.79 -14.38 3.53
N PHE A 2 20.58 -15.38 2.65
CA PHE A 2 19.23 -15.81 2.23
C PHE A 2 18.61 -17.03 2.95
N ASN A 3 19.32 -17.64 3.90
CA ASN A 3 18.75 -18.71 4.74
C ASN A 3 17.63 -18.19 5.68
N GLU A 4 17.48 -16.87 5.79
CA GLU A 4 16.49 -16.15 6.62
C GLU A 4 15.14 -15.94 5.94
N MET A 5 14.97 -16.32 4.67
CA MET A 5 13.69 -16.13 3.98
C MET A 5 12.57 -17.06 4.47
N LYS A 6 12.91 -18.14 5.19
CA LYS A 6 11.94 -18.91 6.00
C LYS A 6 11.34 -18.06 7.13
N THR A 7 12.10 -17.12 7.69
CA THR A 7 11.64 -16.17 8.72
C THR A 7 10.78 -15.05 8.11
N ALA A 8 11.13 -14.59 6.90
CA ALA A 8 10.33 -13.62 6.14
C ALA A 8 8.91 -14.13 5.85
N GLN A 9 8.74 -15.44 5.63
CA GLN A 9 7.44 -16.09 5.45
C GLN A 9 6.54 -16.00 6.71
N ALA A 10 7.12 -16.14 7.90
CA ALA A 10 6.40 -16.00 9.18
C ALA A 10 6.06 -14.53 9.49
N ALA A 11 6.98 -13.59 9.22
CA ALA A 11 6.75 -12.16 9.41
C ALA A 11 5.72 -11.57 8.43
N ALA A 12 5.75 -12.02 7.16
CA ALA A 12 4.82 -11.61 6.12
C ALA A 12 3.37 -12.03 6.41
N TYR A 13 3.18 -13.24 6.96
CA TYR A 13 1.87 -13.74 7.39
C TYR A 13 1.26 -12.87 8.51
N LEU A 14 2.08 -12.40 9.46
CA LEU A 14 1.62 -11.56 10.58
C LEU A 14 1.25 -10.13 10.15
N LEU A 15 1.97 -9.55 9.18
CA LEU A 15 1.71 -8.17 8.73
C LEU A 15 0.40 -8.07 7.92
N TYR A 16 0.08 -9.05 7.08
CA TYR A 16 -1.16 -9.04 6.27
C TYR A 16 -2.44 -9.16 7.11
N LYS A 17 -2.43 -9.96 8.20
CA LYS A 17 -3.60 -10.14 9.08
C LYS A 17 -3.89 -8.96 10.02
N SER A 18 -2.96 -8.02 10.20
CA SER A 18 -3.12 -6.90 11.16
C SER A 18 -3.97 -5.71 10.64
N GLY A 19 -4.49 -5.80 9.41
CA GLY A 19 -5.31 -4.75 8.79
C GLY A 19 -6.81 -4.97 9.00
N GLY A 20 -7.35 -4.53 10.13
CA GLY A 20 -8.80 -4.50 10.38
C GLY A 20 -9.58 -3.81 9.24
N SER A 21 -10.85 -4.17 9.07
CA SER A 21 -11.76 -3.67 8.03
C SER A 21 -12.00 -2.16 8.03
N MET A 22 -11.52 -1.43 9.05
CA MET A 22 -11.72 0.01 9.25
C MET A 22 -10.52 0.90 8.86
N LYS A 23 -9.45 0.35 8.26
CA LYS A 23 -8.30 1.17 7.82
C LYS A 23 -8.50 1.65 6.38
N HIS A 24 -8.30 2.95 6.13
CA HIS A 24 -8.37 3.56 4.78
C HIS A 24 -7.35 2.96 3.80
N LEU A 25 -6.22 2.48 4.32
CA LEU A 25 -5.13 1.88 3.55
C LEU A 25 -4.66 0.58 4.20
N LYS A 26 -4.47 -0.47 3.41
CA LYS A 26 -3.75 -1.69 3.80
C LYS A 26 -2.58 -1.91 2.84
N PHE A 27 -1.42 -2.29 3.36
CA PHE A 27 -0.25 -2.58 2.55
C PHE A 27 0.53 -3.76 3.14
N GLY A 28 0.79 -4.78 2.33
CA GLY A 28 1.41 -6.03 2.79
C GLY A 28 1.71 -7.00 1.66
N TRP A 29 2.14 -8.21 2.01
CA TRP A 29 2.44 -9.26 1.03
C TRP A 29 1.18 -10.02 0.61
N SER A 30 1.18 -10.53 -0.62
CA SER A 30 0.14 -11.38 -1.18
C SER A 30 0.75 -12.54 -1.96
N ALA A 31 0.00 -13.63 -2.10
CA ALA A 31 0.46 -14.80 -2.84
C ALA A 31 0.74 -14.44 -4.32
N PRO A 32 1.96 -14.73 -4.84
CA PRO A 32 2.28 -14.50 -6.24
C PRO A 32 1.53 -15.43 -7.19
N LEU A 33 1.18 -16.63 -6.73
CA LEU A 33 0.48 -17.64 -7.52
C LEU A 33 -0.96 -17.79 -7.04
N ARG A 34 -1.89 -17.89 -8.00
CA ARG A 34 -3.31 -18.14 -7.70
C ARG A 34 -3.46 -19.51 -7.03
N GLY A 35 -4.22 -19.56 -5.95
CA GLY A 35 -4.49 -20.81 -5.22
C GLY A 35 -3.35 -21.29 -4.32
N SER A 36 -2.26 -20.54 -4.19
CA SER A 36 -1.21 -20.82 -3.21
C SER A 36 -1.42 -20.01 -1.93
N ASP A 37 -1.17 -20.64 -0.78
CA ASP A 37 -1.08 -19.96 0.52
C ASP A 37 0.31 -19.37 0.79
N LEU A 38 1.29 -19.64 -0.08
CA LEU A 38 2.65 -19.12 0.04
C LEU A 38 2.67 -17.65 -0.40
N LEU A 39 3.28 -16.79 0.41
CA LEU A 39 3.45 -15.36 0.12
C LEU A 39 4.67 -15.05 -0.76
N TYR A 40 5.35 -16.09 -1.25
CA TYR A 40 6.43 -16.01 -2.22
C TYR A 40 6.38 -17.20 -3.17
N PHE A 41 7.07 -17.07 -4.29
CA PHE A 41 7.41 -18.16 -5.19
C PHE A 41 8.91 -18.17 -5.37
N SER A 42 9.52 -19.36 -5.41
CA SER A 42 10.97 -19.49 -5.53
C SER A 42 11.31 -20.67 -6.43
N VAL A 43 12.26 -20.44 -7.35
CA VAL A 43 12.85 -21.47 -8.21
C VAL A 43 14.34 -21.18 -8.31
N GLY A 44 15.17 -22.15 -7.91
CA GLY A 44 16.62 -21.96 -7.84
C GLY A 44 17.00 -20.80 -6.92
N LYS A 45 17.77 -19.85 -7.44
CA LYS A 45 18.23 -18.63 -6.73
C LYS A 45 17.33 -17.41 -6.97
N GLN A 46 16.15 -17.63 -7.55
CA GLN A 46 15.22 -16.60 -7.99
C GLN A 46 13.96 -16.62 -7.13
N ILE A 47 13.58 -15.46 -6.59
CA ILE A 47 12.45 -15.31 -5.68
C ILE A 47 11.50 -14.23 -6.18
N LEU A 48 10.21 -14.54 -6.24
CA LEU A 48 9.14 -13.62 -6.58
C LEU A 48 8.27 -13.33 -5.36
N LEU A 49 8.05 -12.04 -5.10
CA LEU A 49 7.16 -11.51 -4.07
C LEU A 49 6.16 -10.53 -4.70
N ILE A 50 4.94 -10.45 -4.16
CA ILE A 50 3.95 -9.43 -4.57
C ILE A 50 3.57 -8.57 -3.36
N ALA A 51 3.93 -7.29 -3.41
CA ALA A 51 3.42 -6.29 -2.49
C ALA A 51 2.03 -5.81 -2.97
N LYS A 52 1.02 -5.94 -2.12
CA LYS A 52 -0.37 -5.53 -2.38
C LYS A 52 -0.74 -4.33 -1.51
N LYS A 53 -1.16 -3.25 -2.15
CA LYS A 53 -1.74 -2.05 -1.54
C LYS A 53 -3.25 -2.02 -1.83
N GLU A 54 -4.06 -1.98 -0.79
CA GLU A 54 -5.51 -1.81 -0.87
C GLU A 54 -5.88 -0.45 -0.30
N GLU A 55 -6.61 0.37 -1.07
CA GLU A 55 -7.04 1.71 -0.68
C GLU A 55 -8.55 1.84 -0.84
N LYS A 56 -9.22 2.36 0.19
CA LYS A 56 -10.66 2.63 0.12
C LYS A 56 -10.92 3.89 -0.70
N ILE A 57 -11.63 3.72 -1.82
CA ILE A 57 -12.03 4.82 -2.69
C ILE A 57 -13.23 5.50 -2.06
N LEU A 58 -13.00 6.67 -1.49
CA LEU A 58 -14.03 7.53 -0.94
C LEU A 58 -14.02 8.88 -1.69
N PRO A 59 -14.82 9.03 -2.76
CA PRO A 59 -14.81 10.25 -3.56
C PRO A 59 -15.17 11.48 -2.71
N ALA A 60 -14.38 12.55 -2.85
CA ALA A 60 -14.54 13.77 -2.04
C ALA A 60 -15.94 14.41 -2.18
N ASN A 61 -16.53 14.31 -3.38
CA ASN A 61 -17.89 14.81 -3.64
C ASN A 61 -18.96 14.03 -2.87
N VAL A 62 -18.80 12.72 -2.68
CA VAL A 62 -19.74 11.89 -1.91
C VAL A 62 -19.69 12.25 -0.43
N VAL A 63 -18.48 12.40 0.13
CA VAL A 63 -18.29 12.83 1.53
C VAL A 63 -18.87 14.22 1.75
N LYS A 64 -18.61 15.15 0.83
CA LYS A 64 -19.10 16.52 0.92
C LYS A 64 -20.62 16.56 0.91
N ARG A 65 -21.28 15.87 -0.03
CA ARG A 65 -22.74 15.85 -0.12
C ARG A 65 -23.39 15.32 1.17
N GLU A 66 -22.94 14.17 1.66
CA GLU A 66 -23.46 13.58 2.91
C GLU A 66 -23.21 14.48 4.13
N LEU A 67 -22.05 15.15 4.19
CA LEU A 67 -21.75 16.13 5.24
C LEU A 67 -22.68 17.33 5.17
N ASP A 68 -22.87 17.91 3.98
CA ASP A 68 -23.71 19.09 3.77
C ASP A 68 -25.17 18.78 4.14
N GLU A 69 -25.69 17.61 3.77
CA GLU A 69 -27.03 17.13 4.16
C GLU A 69 -27.17 16.99 5.68
N ARG A 70 -26.17 16.43 6.39
CA ARG A 70 -26.22 16.31 7.86
C ARG A 70 -26.10 17.66 8.56
N VAL A 71 -25.26 18.55 8.04
CA VAL A 71 -25.09 19.91 8.55
C VAL A 71 -26.40 20.69 8.40
N GLU A 72 -27.02 20.65 7.23
CA GLU A 72 -28.30 21.34 6.99
C GLU A 72 -29.40 20.83 7.93
N ASN A 73 -29.55 19.51 8.05
CA ASN A 73 -30.53 18.90 8.95
C ASN A 73 -30.34 19.30 10.42
N LEU A 74 -29.10 19.40 10.90
CA LEU A 74 -28.80 19.81 12.28
C LEU A 74 -28.98 21.32 12.48
N GLU A 75 -28.52 22.14 11.54
CA GLU A 75 -28.68 23.60 11.61
C GLU A 75 -30.17 24.00 11.59
N GLN A 76 -31.01 23.31 10.82
CA GLN A 76 -32.46 23.49 10.81
C GLN A 76 -33.11 23.09 12.15
N LYS A 77 -32.70 21.95 12.73
CA LYS A 77 -33.24 21.46 14.02
C LYS A 77 -32.88 22.35 15.20
N GLU A 78 -31.66 22.87 15.23
CA GLU A 78 -31.17 23.70 16.35
C GLU A 78 -31.39 25.20 16.12
N ASN A 79 -31.90 25.58 14.94
CA ASN A 79 -32.07 26.96 14.50
C ASN A 79 -30.81 27.83 14.69
N ARG A 80 -29.64 27.24 14.43
CA ARG A 80 -28.33 27.92 14.51
C ARG A 80 -27.35 27.34 13.52
N LYS A 81 -26.26 28.07 13.25
CA LYS A 81 -25.13 27.55 12.48
C LYS A 81 -24.22 26.66 13.33
N LEU A 82 -23.70 25.61 12.73
CA LEU A 82 -22.71 24.73 13.35
C LEU A 82 -21.32 25.37 13.32
N LYS A 83 -20.57 25.22 14.42
CA LYS A 83 -19.18 25.68 14.52
C LYS A 83 -18.25 24.76 13.72
N LYS A 84 -17.04 25.26 13.41
CA LYS A 84 -16.02 24.52 12.66
C LYS A 84 -15.69 23.16 13.28
N VAL A 85 -15.59 23.08 14.61
CA VAL A 85 -15.30 21.84 15.33
C VAL A 85 -16.42 20.82 15.15
N GLU A 86 -17.68 21.25 15.25
CA GLU A 86 -18.85 20.36 15.08
C GLU A 86 -18.93 19.81 13.65
N LYS A 87 -18.66 20.66 12.64
CA LYS A 87 -18.58 20.23 11.23
C LYS A 87 -17.45 19.23 10.99
N GLN A 88 -16.32 19.38 11.69
CA GLN A 88 -15.21 18.43 11.60
C GLN A 88 -15.59 17.07 12.21
N THR A 89 -16.20 17.06 13.40
CA THR A 89 -16.71 15.83 14.02
C THR A 89 -17.71 15.12 13.11
N LEU A 90 -18.67 15.86 12.55
CA LEU A 90 -19.64 15.30 11.59
C LEU A 90 -18.97 14.73 10.35
N LYS A 91 -17.92 15.39 9.84
CA LYS A 91 -17.17 14.88 8.69
C LYS A 91 -16.49 13.55 9.02
N ASP A 92 -15.88 13.43 10.20
CA ASP A 92 -15.24 12.20 10.64
C ASP A 92 -16.27 11.07 10.79
N ASP A 93 -17.45 11.36 11.35
CA ASP A 93 -18.57 10.42 11.42
C ASP A 93 -19.05 10.00 10.03
N VAL A 94 -19.18 10.93 9.09
CA VAL A 94 -19.54 10.64 7.69
C VAL A 94 -18.51 9.68 7.08
N VAL A 95 -17.21 9.96 7.24
CA VAL A 95 -16.16 9.07 6.73
C VAL A 95 -16.28 7.68 7.35
N MET A 96 -16.44 7.58 8.68
CA MET A 96 -16.58 6.29 9.36
C MET A 96 -17.81 5.50 8.90
N ASN A 97 -18.91 6.19 8.59
CA ASN A 97 -20.14 5.56 8.07
C ASN A 97 -20.01 5.10 6.61
N LEU A 98 -19.26 5.83 5.79
CA LEU A 98 -19.10 5.53 4.37
C LEU A 98 -17.99 4.51 4.11
N LEU A 99 -16.96 4.45 4.96
CA LEU A 99 -15.78 3.60 4.76
C LEU A 99 -16.10 2.10 4.58
N PRO A 100 -17.05 1.48 5.33
CA PRO A 100 -17.44 0.09 5.12
C PRO A 100 -18.07 -0.17 3.73
N ARG A 101 -18.68 0.85 3.12
CA ARG A 101 -19.35 0.77 1.81
C ARG A 101 -18.42 1.16 0.65
N ALA A 102 -17.26 1.72 0.95
CA ALA A 102 -16.30 2.17 -0.05
C ALA A 102 -15.69 0.99 -0.82
N PHE A 103 -15.66 1.13 -2.15
CA PHE A 103 -14.94 0.20 -3.02
C PHE A 103 -13.45 0.23 -2.71
N SER A 104 -12.78 -0.90 -2.90
CA SER A 104 -11.34 -1.02 -2.71
C SER A 104 -10.61 -0.96 -4.05
N LYS A 105 -9.64 -0.05 -4.15
CA LYS A 105 -8.63 -0.07 -5.22
C LYS A 105 -7.47 -0.95 -4.78
N ASN A 106 -7.16 -1.98 -5.56
CA ASN A 106 -5.98 -2.82 -5.31
C ASN A 106 -4.87 -2.44 -6.29
N GLN A 107 -3.66 -2.32 -5.79
CA GLN A 107 -2.44 -2.17 -6.56
C GLN A 107 -1.48 -3.28 -6.14
N HIS A 108 -0.91 -3.97 -7.12
CA HIS A 108 0.12 -4.98 -6.91
C HIS A 108 1.45 -4.46 -7.49
N THR A 109 2.54 -4.71 -6.76
CA THR A 109 3.90 -4.41 -7.20
C THR A 109 4.70 -5.70 -7.04
N ALA A 110 5.19 -6.25 -8.14
CA ALA A 110 6.05 -7.42 -8.10
C ALA A 110 7.48 -7.02 -7.71
N LEU A 111 8.11 -7.84 -6.87
CA LEU A 111 9.54 -7.79 -6.61
C LEU A 111 10.14 -9.12 -7.01
N TRP A 112 11.17 -9.06 -7.85
CA TRP A 112 11.96 -10.22 -8.22
C TRP A 112 13.36 -10.06 -7.63
N ILE A 113 13.72 -10.99 -6.74
CA ILE A 113 15.00 -11.01 -6.04
C ILE A 113 15.86 -12.08 -6.69
N ASP A 114 16.97 -11.64 -7.25
CA ASP A 114 18.02 -12.49 -7.80
C ASP A 114 19.15 -12.60 -6.78
N THR A 115 19.19 -13.74 -6.09
CA THR A 115 20.17 -13.99 -5.04
C THR A 115 21.53 -14.42 -5.58
N GLU A 116 21.62 -14.72 -6.88
CA GLU A 116 22.89 -15.02 -7.55
C GLU A 116 23.64 -13.73 -7.87
N ASN A 117 22.94 -12.77 -8.45
CA ASN A 117 23.51 -11.48 -8.85
C ASN A 117 23.38 -10.38 -7.77
N ASN A 118 22.76 -10.70 -6.63
CA ASN A 118 22.47 -9.75 -5.54
C ASN A 118 21.64 -8.53 -6.00
N LEU A 119 20.65 -8.77 -6.85
CA LEU A 119 19.79 -7.72 -7.41
C LEU A 119 18.35 -7.87 -6.89
N VAL A 120 17.69 -6.73 -6.76
CA VAL A 120 16.25 -6.65 -6.50
C VAL A 120 15.62 -5.83 -7.62
N HIS A 121 14.85 -6.48 -8.47
CA HIS A 121 14.04 -5.86 -9.50
C HIS A 121 12.66 -5.54 -8.92
N VAL A 122 12.15 -4.35 -9.22
CA VAL A 122 10.82 -3.93 -8.76
C VAL A 122 9.99 -3.49 -9.97
N ASP A 123 8.86 -4.15 -10.19
CA ASP A 123 7.92 -3.84 -11.27
C ASP A 123 7.10 -2.60 -10.90
N ALA A 124 7.69 -1.43 -11.13
CA ALA A 124 7.11 -0.15 -10.78
C ALA A 124 7.48 0.94 -11.79
N ALA A 125 6.47 1.67 -12.25
CA ALA A 125 6.63 2.83 -13.14
C ALA A 125 7.09 4.11 -12.42
N SER A 126 7.19 4.11 -11.08
CA SER A 126 7.63 5.29 -10.32
C SER A 126 8.54 4.91 -9.16
N SER A 127 9.52 5.76 -8.87
CA SER A 127 10.47 5.56 -7.77
C SER A 127 9.76 5.41 -6.42
N LYS A 128 8.72 6.22 -6.16
CA LYS A 128 7.93 6.12 -4.92
C LYS A 128 7.30 4.75 -4.73
N ARG A 129 6.77 4.15 -5.81
CA ARG A 129 6.17 2.81 -5.75
C ARG A 129 7.23 1.74 -5.49
N ALA A 130 8.41 1.88 -6.10
CA ALA A 130 9.52 0.98 -5.86
C ALA A 130 10.03 1.08 -4.41
N GLU A 131 10.22 2.30 -3.91
CA GLU A 131 10.63 2.58 -2.53
C GLU A 131 9.65 2.04 -1.49
N ASP A 132 8.35 2.18 -1.71
CA ASP A 132 7.33 1.63 -0.80
C ASP A 132 7.45 0.09 -0.69
N ALA A 133 7.65 -0.59 -1.82
CA ALA A 133 7.81 -2.03 -1.86
C ALA A 133 9.13 -2.47 -1.19
N LEU A 134 10.23 -1.74 -1.43
CA LEU A 134 11.53 -1.98 -0.79
C LEU A 134 11.48 -1.69 0.72
N ALA A 135 10.73 -0.69 1.16
CA ALA A 135 10.52 -0.39 2.58
C ALA A 135 9.74 -1.52 3.27
N LEU A 136 8.72 -2.08 2.60
CA LEU A 136 8.00 -3.26 3.08
C LEU A 136 8.94 -4.47 3.21
N LEU A 137 9.81 -4.69 2.22
CA LEU A 137 10.82 -5.75 2.25
C LEU A 137 11.82 -5.54 3.39
N ARG A 138 12.36 -4.34 3.54
CA ARG A 138 13.26 -3.97 4.63
C ARG A 138 12.62 -4.20 6.00
N LYS A 139 11.36 -3.80 6.18
CA LYS A 139 10.61 -4.04 7.42
C LYS A 139 10.43 -5.54 7.70
N SER A 140 10.23 -6.34 6.66
CA SER A 140 10.02 -7.79 6.78
C SER A 140 11.32 -8.53 7.11
N LEU A 141 12.46 -8.03 6.65
CA LEU A 141 13.80 -8.61 6.87
C LEU A 141 14.53 -8.00 8.07
N GLY A 142 14.03 -6.90 8.64
CA GLY A 142 14.72 -6.08 9.64
C GLY A 142 15.79 -5.16 9.04
N SER A 143 16.62 -5.68 8.13
CA SER A 143 17.59 -4.88 7.38
C SER A 143 17.58 -5.24 5.89
N LEU A 144 17.85 -4.25 5.04
CA LEU A 144 17.97 -4.42 3.59
C LEU A 144 18.83 -3.28 3.01
N PRO A 145 20.17 -3.49 2.94
CA PRO A 145 21.09 -2.53 2.35
C PRO A 145 20.99 -2.64 0.82
N VAL A 146 20.14 -1.82 0.21
CA VAL A 146 19.98 -1.73 -1.24
C VAL A 146 20.18 -0.29 -1.67
N VAL A 147 20.82 -0.11 -2.81
CA VAL A 147 21.01 1.17 -3.48
C VAL A 147 20.52 1.06 -4.94
N PRO A 148 20.01 2.14 -5.54
CA PRO A 148 19.70 2.15 -6.97
C PRO A 148 20.93 1.80 -7.81
N LEU A 149 20.71 1.26 -9.00
CA LEU A 149 21.79 1.02 -9.95
C LEU A 149 22.43 2.35 -10.36
N ALA A 150 23.76 2.41 -10.25
CA ALA A 150 24.56 3.49 -10.78
C ALA A 150 25.02 3.11 -12.19
N PHE A 151 24.83 4.01 -13.15
CA PHE A 151 25.34 3.83 -14.51
C PHE A 151 26.71 4.51 -14.62
N ALA A 152 27.63 3.90 -15.38
CA ALA A 152 28.94 4.48 -15.63
C ALA A 152 28.88 5.80 -16.43
N ASN A 153 27.88 5.90 -17.31
CA ASN A 153 27.58 7.09 -18.09
C ASN A 153 26.12 7.49 -17.88
N GLU A 154 25.82 8.78 -18.00
CA GLU A 154 24.44 9.25 -17.92
C GLU A 154 23.59 8.64 -19.06
N PRO A 155 22.45 7.99 -18.75
CA PRO A 155 21.62 7.35 -19.76
C PRO A 155 21.15 8.32 -20.86
N SER A 156 20.85 9.57 -20.51
CA SER A 156 20.46 10.63 -21.44
C SER A 156 21.50 10.87 -22.52
N THR A 157 22.78 10.87 -22.17
CA THR A 157 23.89 11.10 -23.10
C THR A 157 24.05 9.95 -24.09
N ILE A 158 23.84 8.70 -23.64
CA ILE A 158 24.01 7.51 -24.47
C ILE A 158 22.80 7.29 -25.40
N LEU A 159 21.59 7.53 -24.91
CA LEU A 159 20.34 7.27 -25.63
C LEU A 159 19.95 8.34 -26.66
N THR A 160 20.78 9.37 -26.84
CA THR A 160 20.55 10.45 -27.81
C THR A 160 21.34 10.25 -29.12
N ASN A 161 22.18 9.21 -29.22
CA ASN A 161 22.94 8.87 -30.43
C ASN A 161 22.18 7.98 -31.40
#